data_AF-A0A2N5UA29-F1
#
_entry.id   AF-A0A2N5UA29-F1
#
_cell.length_a   1.000
_cell.length_b   1.000
_cell.length_c   1.000
_cell.angle_alpha   90.00
_cell.angle_beta   90.00
_cell.angle_gamma   90.00
#
_symmetry.space_group_name_H-M   'P 1'
#
loop_
_entity.id
_entity.type
_entity.pdbx_description
1 polymer ?
#
loop_
_entity_poly.entity_id
_entity_poly.type
_entity_poly.pdbx_seq_one_letter_code
_entity_poly.pdbx_strand_id
1 'polypeptide(L)'
;MVYVHKAASPQTVKIIKNIMRCAGVHLFAPDFLNPPNAPSNQLLWDSAVKAFTELVQCGEYEVDPQLQDPQIISQELRKYVKEVLSRRYKKQHTWSRTKQSSHTTSLKRNSR
;
A
#
# COMPACT_ATOMS: atom_id res chain seq x y z
N MET A 1 -16.27 8.30 -4.52
CA MET A 1 -16.72 7.40 -3.44
C MET A 1 -15.50 6.60 -2.99
N VAL A 2 -15.04 6.76 -1.74
CA VAL A 2 -13.89 5.99 -1.22
C VAL A 2 -14.41 4.63 -0.79
N TYR A 3 -13.89 3.56 -1.40
CA TYR A 3 -14.26 2.20 -1.03
C TYR A 3 -13.63 1.87 0.33
N VAL A 4 -14.44 1.80 1.38
CA VAL A 4 -14.00 1.44 2.73
C VAL A 4 -14.01 -0.08 2.85
N HIS A 5 -12.87 -0.66 3.22
CA HIS A 5 -12.80 -2.09 3.48
C HIS A 5 -13.64 -2.46 4.71
N LYS A 6 -14.36 -3.59 4.68
CA LYS A 6 -15.28 -3.99 5.77
C LYS A 6 -14.61 -4.12 7.14
N ALA A 7 -13.32 -4.45 7.17
CA ALA A 7 -12.54 -4.59 8.39
C ALA A 7 -11.94 -3.27 8.90
N ALA A 8 -12.10 -2.16 8.17
CA ALA A 8 -11.57 -0.87 8.60
C ALA A 8 -12.49 -0.26 9.65
N SER A 9 -11.95 0.01 10.84
CA SER A 9 -12.69 0.73 11.88
C SER A 9 -13.04 2.16 11.41
N PRO A 10 -14.09 2.78 11.96
CA PRO A 10 -14.40 4.19 11.68
C PRO A 10 -13.22 5.13 11.99
N GLN A 11 -12.44 4.83 13.03
CA GLN A 11 -11.27 5.60 13.42
C GLN A 11 -10.12 5.42 12.43
N THR A 12 -9.85 4.20 11.97
CA THR A 12 -8.90 3.93 10.88
C THR A 12 -9.23 4.76 9.64
N VAL A 13 -10.51 4.77 9.23
CA VAL A 13 -10.97 5.54 8.07
C VAL A 13 -10.80 7.05 8.29
N LYS A 14 -11.07 7.54 9.50
CA LYS A 14 -10.93 8.96 9.87
C LYS A 14 -9.47 9.41 9.79
N ILE A 15 -8.54 8.62 10.34
CA ILE A 15 -7.10 8.87 10.31
C ILE A 15 -6.60 8.97 8.86
N ILE A 16 -6.87 7.93 8.06
CA ILE A 16 -6.42 7.88 6.66
C ILE A 16 -6.98 9.07 5.86
N LYS A 17 -8.28 9.38 6.00
CA LYS A 17 -8.90 10.51 5.29
C LYS A 17 -8.30 11.86 5.69
N ASN A 18 -8.05 12.06 6.97
CA ASN A 18 -7.45 13.31 7.46
C ASN A 18 -6.05 13.48 6.87
N ILE A 19 -5.22 12.45 6.91
CA ILE A 19 -3.85 12.50 6.38
C ILE A 19 -3.84 12.71 4.87
N MET A 20 -4.68 11.98 4.13
CA MET A 20 -4.83 12.17 2.69
C MET A 20 -5.22 13.61 2.36
N ARG A 21 -6.19 14.19 3.08
CA ARG A 21 -6.60 15.59 2.90
C ARG A 21 -5.47 16.56 3.21
N CYS A 22 -4.73 16.35 4.31
CA CYS A 22 -3.59 17.21 4.67
C CYS A 22 -2.46 17.15 3.64
N ALA A 23 -2.27 16.01 2.99
CA ALA A 23 -1.28 15.82 1.93
C ALA A 23 -1.78 16.27 0.54
N GLY A 24 -3.01 16.77 0.41
CA GLY A 24 -3.61 17.11 -0.88
C GLY A 24 -3.90 15.91 -1.78
N VAL A 25 -3.94 14.70 -1.20
CA VAL A 25 -4.17 13.45 -1.92
C VAL A 25 -5.67 13.14 -1.94
N HIS A 26 -6.28 13.21 -3.11
CA HIS A 26 -7.68 12.78 -3.29
C HIS A 26 -7.82 11.28 -3.52
N LEU A 27 -6.83 10.67 -4.18
CA LEU A 27 -6.81 9.27 -4.52
C LEU A 27 -5.41 8.70 -4.27
N PHE A 28 -5.37 7.59 -3.54
CA PHE A 28 -4.13 6.84 -3.35
C PHE A 28 -3.91 5.90 -4.55
N ALA A 29 -3.23 6.40 -5.58
CA ALA A 29 -2.97 5.66 -6.82
C ALA A 29 -1.49 5.77 -7.22
N PRO A 30 -0.60 4.98 -6.58
CA PRO A 30 0.81 4.96 -6.94
C PRO A 30 1.02 4.37 -8.33
N ASP A 31 1.93 4.96 -9.10
CA ASP A 31 2.32 4.47 -10.40
C ASP A 31 3.50 3.49 -10.27
N PHE A 32 3.21 2.21 -10.42
CA PHE A 32 4.19 1.13 -10.32
C PHE A 32 5.08 0.96 -11.57
N LEU A 33 4.81 1.69 -12.65
CA LEU A 33 5.73 1.78 -13.80
C LEU A 33 6.90 2.70 -13.47
N ASN A 34 6.62 3.76 -12.71
CA ASN A 34 7.61 4.69 -12.23
C ASN A 34 8.33 4.16 -10.96
N PRO A 35 9.58 4.60 -10.72
CA PRO A 35 10.27 4.23 -9.49
C PRO A 35 9.53 4.76 -8.25
N PRO A 36 9.64 4.09 -7.09
CA PRO A 36 9.02 4.56 -5.83
C PRO A 36 9.48 5.96 -5.42
N ASN A 37 10.68 6.37 -5.84
CA ASN A 37 11.28 7.67 -5.53
C ASN A 37 10.86 8.77 -6.53
N ALA A 38 10.00 8.48 -7.50
CA ALA A 38 9.42 9.53 -8.34
C ALA A 38 8.60 10.48 -7.45
N PRO A 39 8.62 11.80 -7.68
CA PRO A 39 7.98 12.78 -6.77
C PRO A 39 6.51 12.49 -6.45
N SER A 40 5.73 12.04 -7.44
CA SER A 40 4.32 11.67 -7.27
C SER A 40 4.14 10.45 -6.35
N ASN A 41 4.95 9.41 -6.57
CA ASN A 41 4.94 8.21 -5.76
C ASN A 41 5.44 8.48 -4.35
N GLN A 42 6.50 9.27 -4.21
CA GLN A 42 7.08 9.62 -2.92
C GLN A 42 6.06 10.31 -2.01
N LEU A 43 5.30 11.27 -2.54
CA LEU A 43 4.24 11.95 -1.77
C LEU A 43 3.19 10.96 -1.24
N LEU A 44 2.79 9.99 -2.07
CA LEU A 44 1.86 8.94 -1.66
C LEU A 44 2.47 8.05 -0.57
N TRP A 45 3.72 7.61 -0.74
CA TRP A 45 4.37 6.75 0.25
C TRP A 45 4.62 7.46 1.58
N ASP A 46 5.00 8.73 1.55
CA ASP A 46 5.18 9.54 2.77
C ASP A 46 3.84 9.73 3.49
N SER A 47 2.74 9.87 2.73
CA SER A 47 1.39 9.90 3.29
C SER A 47 0.99 8.55 3.90
N ALA A 48 1.36 7.43 3.26
CA ALA A 48 1.11 6.08 3.77
C ALA A 48 1.87 5.80 5.07
N VAL A 49 3.15 6.21 5.15
CA VAL A 49 3.96 6.08 6.37
C VAL A 49 3.32 6.86 7.51
N LYS A 50 2.97 8.14 7.29
CA LYS A 50 2.30 8.96 8.31
C LYS A 50 0.99 8.31 8.78
N ALA A 51 0.19 7.78 7.85
CA ALA A 51 -1.05 7.11 8.19
C ALA A 51 -0.82 5.86 9.03
N PHE A 52 0.13 5.02 8.65
CA PHE A 52 0.44 3.82 9.41
C PHE A 52 0.99 4.16 10.81
N THR A 53 1.86 5.17 10.92
CA THR A 53 2.36 5.63 12.23
C THR A 53 1.24 6.13 13.14
N GLU A 54 0.30 6.95 12.65
CA GLU A 54 -0.85 7.39 13.46
C GLU A 54 -1.75 6.22 13.87
N LEU A 55 -1.96 5.25 12.99
CA LEU A 55 -2.76 4.06 13.29
C LEU A 55 -2.13 3.22 14.40
N VAL A 56 -0.81 3.02 14.38
CA VAL A 56 -0.07 2.32 15.44
C VAL A 56 -0.15 3.09 16.75
N GLN A 57 0.05 4.41 16.73
CA GLN A 57 -0.05 5.25 17.94
C GLN A 57 -1.45 5.25 18.54
N CYS A 58 -2.49 5.13 17.72
CA CYS A 58 -3.87 5.02 18.15
C CYS A 58 -4.28 3.62 18.61
N GLY A 59 -3.39 2.62 18.53
CA GLY A 59 -3.71 1.23 18.87
C GLY A 59 -4.62 0.52 17.86
N GLU A 60 -4.80 1.09 16.66
CA GLU A 60 -5.56 0.44 15.58
C GLU A 60 -4.78 -0.72 14.95
N TYR A 61 -3.45 -0.69 15.08
CA TYR A 61 -2.55 -1.73 14.62
C TYR A 61 -1.54 -2.05 15.72
N GLU A 62 -1.47 -3.33 16.08
CA GLU A 62 -0.44 -3.84 16.96
C GLU A 62 0.84 -4.11 16.15
N VAL A 63 1.93 -3.48 16.58
CA VAL A 63 3.25 -3.64 15.99
C VAL A 63 4.23 -3.86 17.14
N ASP A 64 5.19 -4.77 16.92
CA ASP A 64 6.30 -5.00 17.85
C ASP A 64 6.92 -3.65 18.25
N PRO A 65 7.08 -3.36 19.55
CA PRO A 65 7.68 -2.11 20.03
C PRO A 65 9.00 -1.76 19.34
N GLN A 66 9.80 -2.76 18.94
CA GLN A 66 11.07 -2.55 18.23
C GLN A 66 10.90 -2.04 16.81
N LEU A 67 9.71 -2.20 16.22
CA LEU A 67 9.38 -1.83 14.85
C LEU A 67 8.46 -0.58 14.78
N GLN A 68 8.17 0.07 15.92
CA GLN A 68 7.33 1.25 15.97
C GLN A 68 8.05 2.54 15.54
N ASP A 69 9.39 2.51 15.42
CA ASP A 69 10.14 3.65 14.93
C ASP A 69 9.67 4.04 13.51
N PRO A 70 9.24 5.30 13.29
CA PRO A 70 8.78 5.76 11.99
C PRO A 70 9.79 5.56 10.84
N GLN A 71 11.09 5.59 11.13
CA GLN A 71 12.14 5.31 10.14
C GLN A 71 12.14 3.84 9.75
N ILE A 72 11.99 2.93 10.72
CA ILE A 72 11.90 1.48 10.47
C ILE A 72 10.64 1.18 9.66
N ILE A 73 9.49 1.72 10.07
CA ILE A 73 8.23 1.62 9.33
C ILE A 73 8.41 2.10 7.88
N SER A 74 9.03 3.26 7.69
CA SER A 74 9.27 3.79 6.35
C SER A 74 10.16 2.89 5.51
N GLN A 75 11.21 2.30 6.09
CA GLN A 75 12.12 1.40 5.38
C GLN A 75 11.42 0.11 4.97
N GLU A 76 10.70 -0.52 5.89
CA GLU A 76 9.95 -1.75 5.62
C GLU A 76 8.84 -1.54 4.62
N LEU A 77 8.11 -0.42 4.69
CA LEU A 77 7.08 -0.07 3.71
C LEU A 77 7.70 0.11 2.31
N ARG A 78 8.81 0.84 2.20
CA ARG A 78 9.51 1.02 0.91
C ARG A 78 10.03 -0.31 0.35
N LYS A 79 10.58 -1.17 1.21
CA LYS A 79 11.03 -2.51 0.84
C LYS A 79 9.87 -3.34 0.29
N TYR A 80 8.74 -3.39 1.00
CA TYR A 80 7.54 -4.10 0.58
C TYR A 80 7.00 -3.59 -0.77
N VAL A 81 6.93 -2.26 -0.95
CA VAL A 81 6.49 -1.65 -2.20
C VAL A 81 7.40 -2.06 -3.38
N LYS A 82 8.72 -2.01 -3.18
CA LYS A 82 9.71 -2.32 -4.22
C LYS A 82 9.74 -3.81 -4.56
N GLU A 83 9.75 -4.67 -3.55
CA GLU A 83 9.98 -6.11 -3.69
C GLU A 83 8.71 -6.88 -4.01
N VAL A 84 7.56 -6.45 -3.46
CA VAL A 84 6.30 -7.19 -3.61
C VAL A 84 5.38 -6.49 -4.58
N LEU A 85 4.96 -5.25 -4.29
CA LEU A 85 3.89 -4.60 -5.07
C LEU A 85 4.34 -4.27 -6.50
N SER A 86 5.51 -3.64 -6.64
CA SER A 86 6.05 -3.27 -7.96
C SER A 86 6.35 -4.50 -8.81
N ARG A 87 6.92 -5.56 -8.22
CA ARG A 87 7.19 -6.82 -8.93
C ARG A 87 5.90 -7.51 -9.35
N ARG A 88 4.91 -7.59 -8.46
CA ARG A 88 3.59 -8.18 -8.76
C ARG A 88 2.90 -7.42 -9.88
N TYR A 89 2.90 -6.09 -9.82
CA TYR A 89 2.29 -5.25 -10.84
C TYR A 89 2.95 -5.47 -12.21
N LYS A 90 4.28 -5.41 -12.29
CA LYS A 90 5.04 -5.67 -13.52
C LYS A 90 4.84 -7.09 -14.04
N LYS A 91 4.82 -8.10 -13.17
CA LYS A 91 4.50 -9.48 -13.54
C LYS A 91 3.12 -9.58 -14.19
N GLN A 92 2.13 -8.85 -13.67
CA GLN A 92 0.77 -8.87 -14.18
C GLN A 92 0.56 -8.02 -15.43
N HIS A 93 1.26 -6.88 -15.59
CA HIS A 93 1.01 -5.92 -16.68
C HIS A 93 2.05 -5.95 -17.80
N THR A 94 3.25 -6.46 -17.55
CA THR A 94 4.35 -6.53 -18.54
C THR A 94 4.47 -7.91 -19.19
N TRP A 95 3.81 -8.94 -18.67
CA TRP A 95 3.73 -10.25 -19.31
C TRP A 95 2.76 -10.23 -20.49
N SER A 96 3.15 -10.84 -21.61
CA SER A 96 2.30 -10.97 -22.79
C SER A 96 0.96 -11.64 -22.46
N ARG A 97 -0.09 -11.26 -23.19
CA ARG A 97 -1.49 -11.71 -22.98
C ARG A 97 -1.61 -13.25 -22.84
N THR A 98 -0.75 -13.99 -23.51
CA THR A 98 -0.66 -15.47 -23.48
C THR A 98 -0.14 -16.04 -22.15
N LYS A 99 0.69 -15.29 -21.40
CA LYS A 99 1.21 -15.71 -20.08
C LYS A 99 0.32 -15.24 -18.91
N GLN A 100 -0.48 -14.20 -19.11
CA GLN A 100 -1.42 -13.68 -18.10
C GLN A 100 -2.60 -14.66 -17.86
N SER A 101 -3.14 -15.28 -18.91
CA SER A 101 -4.27 -16.22 -18.85
C SER A 101 -3.93 -17.57 -18.18
N SER A 102 -2.68 -18.02 -18.27
CA SER A 102 -2.22 -19.25 -17.60
C SER A 102 -2.07 -19.08 -16.08
N HIS A 103 -1.79 -17.87 -15.60
CA HIS A 103 -1.62 -17.59 -14.17
C HIS A 103 -2.97 -17.37 -13.46
N THR A 104 -3.96 -16.75 -14.11
CA THR A 104 -5.31 -16.61 -13.56
C THR A 104 -6.05 -17.94 -13.46
N THR A 105 -5.82 -18.86 -14.42
CA THR A 105 -6.33 -20.23 -14.35
C THR A 105 -5.66 -21.06 -13.26
N SER A 106 -4.37 -20.86 -12.99
CA SER A 106 -3.66 -21.53 -11.87
C SER A 106 -4.12 -21.03 -10.49
N LEU A 107 -4.32 -19.72 -10.31
CA LEU A 107 -4.82 -19.16 -9.04
C LEU A 107 -6.25 -19.59 -8.70
N LYS A 108 -7.12 -19.76 -9.71
CA LYS A 108 -8.48 -20.32 -9.53
C LYS A 108 -8.50 -21.80 -9.13
N ARG A 109 -7.41 -22.54 -9.39
CA ARG A 109 -7.33 -23.99 -9.14
C ARG A 109 -6.90 -24.32 -7.71
N ASN A 110 -6.18 -23.42 -7.04
CA ASN A 110 -5.70 -23.58 -5.66
C ASN A 110 -6.62 -22.92 -4.60
N SER A 111 -7.83 -22.50 -4.99
CA SER A 111 -8.83 -21.93 -4.06
C SER A 111 -9.97 -22.91 -3.77
N ARG A 112 -9.68 -24.22 -3.72
CA ARG A 112 -10.65 -25.26 -3.34
C ARG A 112 -10.14 -26.00 -2.12
#